data_AF-A0AAP0CVQ3-F1
#
_entry.id   AF-A0AAP0CVQ3-F1
#
_cell.length_a   1.000
_cell.length_b   1.000
_cell.length_c   1.000
_cell.angle_alpha   90.00
_cell.angle_beta   90.00
_cell.angle_gamma   90.00
#
_symmetry.space_group_name_H-M   'P 1'
#
loop_
_entity.id
_entity.type
_entity.pdbx_description
1 polymer ?
#
loop_
_entity_poly.entity_id
_entity_poly.type
_entity_poly.pdbx_seq_one_letter_code
_entity_poly.pdbx_strand_id
1 'polypeptide(L)'
;MDDDTIKTAILGAVGDLDSYQLPDAKGYTSFLRYLSGVPEEERQARREEMLSTRSSDFKEFAGVVDAIKDKGVIVAVASDHDVDSTNKERSNLFSVKKAL
;
A
#
# COMPACT_ATOMS: atom_id res chain seq x y z
N MET A 1 -0.87 -14.74 -14.11
CA MET A 1 -2.28 -14.36 -13.90
C MET A 1 -2.94 -14.28 -15.25
N ASP A 2 -4.19 -14.71 -15.37
CA ASP A 2 -4.97 -14.54 -16.59
C ASP A 2 -5.36 -13.07 -16.80
N ASP A 3 -5.70 -12.72 -18.04
CA ASP A 3 -5.94 -11.34 -18.45
C ASP A 3 -7.16 -10.70 -17.79
N ASP A 4 -8.20 -11.49 -17.47
CA ASP A 4 -9.42 -10.95 -16.88
C ASP A 4 -9.21 -10.60 -15.41
N THR A 5 -8.44 -11.41 -14.67
CA THR A 5 -8.01 -11.07 -13.31
C THR A 5 -7.22 -9.76 -13.28
N ILE A 6 -6.30 -9.55 -14.23
CA ILE A 6 -5.51 -8.31 -14.31
C ILE A 6 -6.42 -7.11 -14.60
N LYS A 7 -7.36 -7.22 -15.54
CA LYS A 7 -8.32 -6.16 -15.82
C LYS A 7 -9.16 -5.82 -14.60
N THR A 8 -9.65 -6.82 -13.85
CA THR A 8 -10.42 -6.58 -12.63
C THR A 8 -9.58 -5.85 -11.57
N ALA A 9 -8.31 -6.21 -11.40
CA ALA A 9 -7.40 -5.50 -10.49
C ALA A 9 -7.18 -4.04 -10.93
N ILE A 10 -6.96 -3.79 -12.23
CA ILE A 10 -6.83 -2.44 -12.79
C ILE A 10 -8.10 -1.63 -12.56
N LEU A 11 -9.29 -2.20 -12.80
CA LEU A 11 -10.58 -1.53 -12.57
C LEU A 11 -10.78 -1.16 -11.10
N GLY A 12 -10.38 -2.04 -10.17
CA GLY A 12 -10.40 -1.73 -8.74
C GLY A 12 -9.50 -0.55 -8.38
N ALA A 13 -8.25 -0.58 -8.86
CA ALA A 13 -7.29 0.50 -8.62
C ALA A 13 -7.73 1.84 -9.22
N VAL A 14 -8.32 1.84 -10.43
CA VAL A 14 -8.93 3.04 -11.04
C VAL A 14 -10.09 3.54 -10.19
N GLY A 15 -10.95 2.65 -9.69
CA GLY A 15 -12.08 3.02 -8.82
C GLY A 15 -11.63 3.73 -7.54
N ASP A 16 -10.54 3.27 -6.93
CA ASP A 16 -9.94 3.93 -5.77
C ASP A 16 -9.34 5.30 -6.14
N LEU A 17 -8.61 5.37 -7.26
CA LEU A 17 -7.99 6.61 -7.73
C LEU A 17 -9.00 7.71 -8.13
N ASP A 18 -10.10 7.30 -8.77
CA ASP A 18 -11.17 8.15 -9.30
C ASP A 18 -12.46 8.09 -8.48
N SER A 19 -12.32 7.77 -7.20
CA SER A 19 -13.43 7.81 -6.25
C SER A 19 -14.16 9.14 -6.30
N TYR A 20 -15.48 9.09 -6.24
CA TYR A 20 -16.31 10.30 -6.33
C TYR A 20 -15.99 11.26 -5.18
N GLN A 21 -15.85 12.55 -5.52
CA GLN A 21 -15.57 13.62 -4.58
C GLN A 21 -16.57 14.76 -4.72
N LEU A 22 -17.08 15.24 -3.59
CA LEU A 22 -17.79 16.52 -3.51
C LEU A 22 -16.83 17.70 -3.79
N PRO A 23 -17.34 18.90 -4.12
CA PRO A 23 -16.50 20.03 -4.51
C PRO A 23 -15.41 20.41 -3.49
N ASP A 24 -15.73 20.36 -2.20
CA ASP A 24 -14.81 20.60 -1.09
C ASP A 24 -13.69 19.54 -1.05
N ALA A 25 -14.04 18.26 -1.17
CA ALA A 25 -13.07 17.17 -1.21
C ALA A 25 -12.13 17.24 -2.44
N LYS A 26 -12.66 17.67 -3.60
CA LYS A 26 -11.85 17.95 -4.80
C LYS A 26 -10.84 19.06 -4.53
N GLY A 27 -11.28 20.16 -3.90
CA GLY A 27 -10.42 21.27 -3.51
C GLY A 27 -9.31 20.84 -2.55
N TYR A 28 -9.66 20.08 -1.52
CA TYR A 28 -8.70 19.56 -0.54
C TYR A 28 -7.65 18.63 -1.18
N THR A 29 -8.08 17.73 -2.07
CA THR A 29 -7.17 16.83 -2.79
C THR A 29 -6.23 17.60 -3.71
N SER A 30 -6.72 18.64 -4.39
CA SER A 30 -5.90 19.55 -5.21
C SER A 30 -4.83 20.24 -4.35
N PHE A 31 -5.22 20.74 -3.17
CA PHE A 31 -4.31 21.38 -2.23
C PHE A 31 -3.21 20.43 -1.73
N LEU A 32 -3.56 19.19 -1.35
CA LEU A 32 -2.57 18.20 -0.93
C LEU A 32 -1.57 17.85 -2.05
N ARG A 33 -2.03 17.77 -3.30
CA ARG A 33 -1.16 17.55 -4.47
C ARG A 33 -0.19 18.71 -4.66
N TYR A 34 -0.67 19.94 -4.52
CA TYR A 34 0.18 21.14 -4.57
C TYR A 34 1.25 21.12 -3.48
N LEU A 35 0.87 20.88 -2.22
CA LEU A 35 1.82 20.81 -1.10
C LEU A 35 2.84 19.67 -1.24
N SER A 36 2.41 18.54 -1.79
CA SER A 36 3.27 17.37 -1.99
C SER A 36 4.12 17.46 -3.26
N GLY A 37 3.99 18.54 -4.04
CA GLY A 37 4.73 18.73 -5.28
C GLY A 37 4.40 17.70 -6.36
N VAL A 38 3.15 17.23 -6.43
CA VAL A 38 2.69 16.24 -7.40
C VAL A 38 2.00 16.95 -8.56
N PRO A 39 2.70 17.18 -9.69
CA PRO A 39 2.14 17.92 -10.82
C PRO A 39 1.20 17.05 -11.65
N GLU A 40 0.50 17.68 -12.60
CA GLU A 40 -0.52 17.00 -13.41
C GLU A 40 0.09 15.94 -14.34
N GLU A 41 1.22 16.24 -14.96
CA GLU A 41 1.95 15.34 -15.86
C GLU A 41 2.37 14.04 -15.17
N GLU A 42 2.84 14.12 -13.92
CA GLU A 42 3.20 12.93 -13.14
C GLU A 42 1.97 12.08 -12.84
N ARG A 43 0.85 12.71 -12.52
CA ARG A 43 -0.41 11.99 -12.26
C ARG A 43 -0.93 11.31 -13.52
N GLN A 44 -0.81 11.97 -14.66
CA GLN A 44 -1.23 11.41 -15.93
C GLN A 44 -0.34 10.23 -16.32
N ALA A 45 0.98 10.34 -16.18
CA ALA A 45 1.92 9.24 -16.41
C ALA A 45 1.61 8.03 -15.53
N ARG A 46 1.42 8.22 -14.21
CA ARG A 46 1.05 7.13 -13.28
C ARG A 46 -0.28 6.46 -13.66
N ARG A 47 -1.26 7.20 -14.18
CA ARG A 47 -2.52 6.62 -14.66
C ARG A 47 -2.29 5.74 -15.90
N GLU A 48 -1.46 6.18 -16.82
CA GLU A 48 -1.11 5.41 -18.02
C GLU A 48 -0.33 4.14 -17.68
N GLU A 49 0.61 4.22 -16.73
CA GLU A 49 1.32 3.07 -16.17
C GLU A 49 0.34 2.06 -15.55
N MET A 50 -0.59 2.54 -14.70
CA MET A 50 -1.61 1.68 -14.09
C MET A 50 -2.47 0.96 -15.14
N LEU A 51 -2.95 1.67 -16.16
CA LEU A 51 -3.79 1.09 -17.23
C LEU A 51 -3.02 0.11 -18.13
N SER A 52 -1.70 0.23 -18.19
CA SER A 52 -0.83 -0.62 -19.02
C SER A 52 -0.18 -1.78 -18.25
N THR A 53 -0.54 -1.96 -16.97
CA THR A 53 -0.04 -3.03 -16.09
C THR A 53 -0.20 -4.41 -16.74
N ARG A 54 0.86 -5.24 -16.64
CA ARG A 54 0.98 -6.58 -17.22
C ARG A 54 1.22 -7.63 -16.15
N SER A 55 1.05 -8.90 -16.53
CA SER A 55 1.34 -10.06 -15.67
C SER A 55 2.82 -10.11 -15.20
N SER A 56 3.75 -9.55 -15.98
CA SER A 56 5.17 -9.43 -15.63
C SER A 56 5.39 -8.55 -14.42
N ASP A 57 4.64 -7.46 -14.33
CA ASP A 57 4.88 -6.38 -13.37
C ASP A 57 4.59 -6.86 -11.94
N PHE A 58 3.63 -7.78 -11.78
CA PHE A 58 3.38 -8.48 -10.51
C PHE A 58 4.58 -9.32 -10.06
N LYS A 59 5.27 -9.99 -10.98
CA LYS A 59 6.45 -10.80 -10.65
C LYS A 59 7.64 -9.92 -10.30
N GLU A 60 7.82 -8.83 -11.03
CA GLU A 60 8.85 -7.84 -10.75
C GLU A 60 8.61 -7.18 -9.38
N PHE A 61 7.38 -6.80 -9.08
CA PHE A 61 7.00 -6.23 -7.79
C PHE A 61 7.15 -7.24 -6.64
N ALA A 62 6.91 -8.54 -6.88
CA ALA A 62 7.17 -9.57 -5.86
C ALA A 62 8.64 -9.56 -5.39
N GLY A 63 9.60 -9.36 -6.31
CA GLY A 63 11.02 -9.22 -5.96
C GLY A 63 11.31 -7.97 -5.12
N VAL A 64 10.55 -6.89 -5.31
CA VAL A 64 10.63 -5.69 -4.46
C VAL A 64 10.07 -5.99 -3.06
N VAL A 65 8.92 -6.67 -2.99
CA VAL A 65 8.26 -7.03 -1.73
C VAL A 65 9.10 -8.03 -0.92
N ASP A 66 9.86 -8.92 -1.56
CA ASP A 66 10.74 -9.87 -0.87
C ASP A 66 11.73 -9.16 0.08
N ALA A 67 12.16 -7.94 -0.24
CA ALA A 67 13.04 -7.16 0.63
C ALA A 67 12.41 -6.84 2.01
N ILE A 68 11.07 -6.83 2.10
CA ILE A 68 10.33 -6.61 3.35
C ILE A 68 10.50 -7.80 4.30
N LYS A 69 10.69 -9.01 3.79
CA LYS A 69 10.92 -10.20 4.63
C LYS A 69 12.16 -10.03 5.51
N ASP A 70 13.21 -9.43 4.97
CA ASP A 70 14.50 -9.30 5.65
C ASP A 70 14.67 -7.96 6.38
N LYS A 71 14.05 -6.89 5.88
CA LYS A 71 14.22 -5.51 6.40
C LYS A 71 12.96 -4.91 7.01
N GLY A 72 11.85 -5.64 6.99
CA GLY A 72 10.57 -5.17 7.49
C GLY A 72 10.60 -4.97 9.01
N VAL A 73 9.92 -3.92 9.46
CA VAL A 73 9.67 -3.69 10.88
C VAL A 73 8.30 -4.26 11.23
N ILE A 74 8.25 -5.13 12.24
CA ILE A 74 7.00 -5.76 12.68
C ILE A 74 6.47 -5.00 13.90
N VAL A 75 5.23 -4.54 13.81
CA VAL A 75 4.49 -3.92 14.92
C VAL A 75 3.12 -4.58 15.00
N ALA A 76 2.74 -5.02 16.20
CA ALA A 76 1.45 -5.66 16.45
C ALA A 76 0.80 -5.06 17.71
N VAL A 77 -0.53 -4.92 17.67
CA VAL A 77 -1.36 -4.66 18.85
C VAL A 77 -2.01 -5.98 19.22
N ALA A 78 -1.66 -6.53 20.37
CA ALA A 78 -2.06 -7.87 20.78
C ALA A 78 -2.21 -7.93 22.31
N SER A 79 -2.75 -9.05 22.81
CA SER A 79 -2.87 -9.27 24.24
C SER A 79 -1.50 -9.51 24.89
N ASP A 80 -1.36 -9.18 26.18
CA ASP A 80 -0.14 -9.44 26.95
C ASP A 80 0.25 -10.94 26.89
N HIS A 81 -0.74 -11.84 26.88
CA HIS A 81 -0.54 -13.28 26.76
C HIS A 81 0.10 -13.68 25.42
N ASP A 82 -0.43 -13.16 24.30
CA ASP A 82 0.03 -13.56 22.96
C ASP A 82 1.41 -12.98 22.64
N VAL A 83 1.73 -11.80 23.18
CA VAL A 83 3.07 -11.22 23.06
C VAL A 83 4.08 -12.02 23.88
N ASP A 84 3.73 -12.43 25.10
CA ASP A 84 4.60 -13.24 25.96
C ASP A 84 4.85 -14.64 25.36
N SER A 85 3.81 -15.31 24.86
CA SER A 85 3.96 -16.60 24.17
C SER A 85 4.85 -16.48 22.92
N THR A 86 4.63 -15.46 22.09
CA THR A 86 5.41 -15.26 20.87
C THR A 86 6.87 -14.89 21.17
N ASN A 87 7.12 -14.06 22.17
CA ASN A 87 8.49 -13.72 22.57
C ASN A 87 9.23 -14.89 23.21
N LYS A 88 8.53 -15.89 23.77
CA LYS A 88 9.14 -17.15 24.21
C LYS A 88 9.55 -18.03 23.03
N GLU A 89 8.69 -18.14 22.00
CA GLU A 89 8.97 -18.94 20.80
C GLU A 89 10.04 -18.30 19.90
N ARG A 90 9.98 -16.96 19.75
CA ARG A 90 10.93 -16.17 18.99
C ARG A 90 11.53 -15.12 19.91
N SER A 91 12.61 -15.52 20.58
CA SER A 91 13.26 -14.74 21.63
C SER A 91 13.50 -13.29 21.22
N ASN A 92 12.86 -12.37 21.95
CA ASN A 92 12.96 -10.91 21.80
C ASN A 92 12.54 -10.36 20.42
N LEU A 93 11.58 -11.00 19.74
CA LEU A 93 11.03 -10.48 18.49
C LEU A 93 10.34 -9.12 18.68
N PHE A 94 9.57 -8.96 19.76
CA PHE A 94 8.81 -7.74 20.02
C PHE A 94 9.33 -6.97 21.23
N SER A 95 9.60 -5.68 21.03
CA SER A 95 9.75 -4.71 22.12
C SER A 95 8.37 -4.24 22.60
N VAL A 96 7.98 -4.65 23.81
CA VAL A 96 6.64 -4.38 24.34
C VAL A 96 6.48 -2.89 24.70
N LYS A 97 5.44 -2.26 24.16
CA LYS A 97 4.96 -0.93 24.57
C LYS A 97 3.50 -1.06 25.02
N LYS A 98 3.21 -0.72 26.28
CA LYS A 98 1.83 -0.74 26.79
C LYS A 98 1.07 0.47 26.25
N ALA A 99 -0.06 0.21 25.59
CA ALA A 99 -1.03 1.24 25.24
C ALA A 99 -1.86 1.62 26.48
N LEU A 100 -2.30 2.87 26.55
CA LEU A 100 -3.14 3.41 27.63
C LEU A 100 -4.57 2.85 27.59
#